data_AF-A0A5B0FAJ3-F1
#
_entry.id   AF-A0A5B0FAJ3-F1
#
_cell.length_a   1.000
_cell.length_b   1.000
_cell.length_c   1.000
_cell.angle_alpha   90.00
_cell.angle_beta   90.00
_cell.angle_gamma   90.00
#
_symmetry.space_group_name_H-M   'P 1'
#
loop_
_entity.id
_entity.type
_entity.pdbx_description
1 polymer ?
#
loop_
_entity_poly.entity_id
_entity_poly.type
_entity_poly.pdbx_seq_one_letter_code
_entity_poly.pdbx_strand_id
1 'polypeptide(L)' 'TLHWHNGDAVKASHLHQRLLMLLQLPALDQLFISVKRIEVTHPQCLTFFLHRPDYWLAHRLASYCSHLAHPQFPLIGTG' A
#
# COMPACT_ATOMS: atom_id res chain seq x y z
N THR A 1 -1.31 -18.46 -5.33
CA THR A 1 -0.56 -17.57 -4.42
C THR A 1 -0.10 -16.38 -5.22
N LEU A 2 -0.17 -15.16 -4.65
CA LEU A 2 0.20 -13.94 -5.38
C LEU A 2 1.73 -13.83 -5.42
N HIS A 3 2.27 -13.68 -6.63
CA HIS A 3 3.71 -13.52 -6.86
C HIS A 3 3.96 -12.24 -7.66
N TRP A 4 5.12 -11.63 -7.44
CA TRP A 4 5.68 -10.59 -8.28
C TRP A 4 6.09 -11.19 -9.63
N HIS A 5 6.24 -10.37 -10.67
CA HIS A 5 6.66 -10.86 -11.99
C HIS A 5 8.10 -11.44 -11.99
N ASN A 6 8.88 -11.22 -10.94
CA ASN A 6 10.18 -11.85 -10.73
C ASN A 6 10.11 -13.23 -10.04
N GLY A 7 8.92 -13.73 -9.71
CA GLY A 7 8.71 -15.01 -9.04
C GLY A 7 8.74 -14.95 -7.51
N ASP A 8 9.00 -13.79 -6.90
CA ASP A 8 8.95 -13.65 -5.44
C ASP A 8 7.51 -13.64 -4.92
N ALA A 9 7.27 -14.27 -3.78
CA ALA A 9 5.98 -14.20 -3.12
C ALA A 9 5.66 -12.77 -2.66
N VAL A 10 4.45 -12.29 -2.95
CA VAL A 10 3.98 -11.01 -2.42
C VAL A 10 3.72 -11.14 -0.93
N LYS A 11 4.47 -10.39 -0.12
CA LYS A 11 4.31 -10.31 1.33
C LYS A 11 3.66 -8.99 1.72
N ALA A 12 2.83 -9.00 2.75
CA ALA A 12 2.23 -7.77 3.29
C ALA A 12 3.29 -6.75 3.73
N SER A 13 4.47 -7.19 4.16
CA SER A 13 5.60 -6.31 4.47
C SER A 13 6.08 -5.48 3.27
N HIS A 14 6.09 -6.06 2.06
CA HIS A 14 6.46 -5.34 0.84
C HIS A 14 5.43 -4.27 0.49
N LEU A 15 4.15 -4.60 0.67
CA LEU A 15 3.04 -3.66 0.45
C LEU A 15 3.07 -2.52 1.48
N HIS A 16 3.34 -2.84 2.75
CA HIS A 16 3.49 -1.85 3.83
C HIS A 16 4.62 -0.87 3.55
N GLN A 17 5.81 -1.39 3.19
CA GLN A 17 6.96 -0.55 2.86
C GLN A 17 6.66 0.35 1.66
N ARG A 18 6.03 -0.18 0.60
CA ARG A 18 5.66 0.60 -0.57
C ARG A 18 4.63 1.69 -0.23
N LEU A 19 3.64 1.39 0.60
CA LEU A 19 2.65 2.37 1.08
C LEU A 19 3.32 3.50 1.88
N LEU A 20 4.25 3.17 2.78
CA LEU A 20 5.00 4.19 3.52
C LEU A 20 5.80 5.11 2.60
N MET A 21 6.42 4.56 1.54
CA MET A 21 7.12 5.37 0.54
C MET A 21 6.17 6.27 -0.24
N LEU A 22 4.97 5.77 -0.59
CA LEU A 22 3.96 6.58 -1.28
C LEU A 22 3.43 7.72 -0.41
N LEU A 23 3.25 7.49 0.90
CA LEU A 23 2.86 8.53 1.86
C LEU A 23 3.92 9.62 2.04
N GLN A 24 5.18 9.40 1.66
CA GLN A 24 6.18 10.48 1.65
C GLN A 24 5.96 11.49 0.50
N LEU A 25 5.14 11.17 -0.50
CA LEU A 25 4.83 12.07 -1.59
C LEU A 25 3.71 13.04 -1.17
N PRO A 26 3.91 14.37 -1.21
CA PRO A 26 2.96 15.35 -0.67
C PRO A 26 1.53 15.22 -1.22
N ALA A 27 1.39 14.88 -2.51
CA ALA A 27 0.09 14.70 -3.13
C ALA A 27 -0.65 13.46 -2.60
N LEU A 28 0.08 12.38 -2.29
CA LEU A 28 -0.50 11.15 -1.74
C LEU A 28 -0.74 11.26 -0.24
N ASP A 29 0.14 11.93 0.50
CA ASP A 29 -0.07 12.24 1.92
C ASP A 29 -1.43 12.94 2.14
N GLN A 30 -1.74 13.94 1.31
CA GLN A 30 -3.04 14.63 1.34
C GLN A 30 -4.22 13.70 1.01
N LEU A 31 -4.06 12.78 0.04
CA LEU A 31 -5.11 11.80 -0.31
C LEU A 31 -5.36 10.78 0.81
N PHE A 32 -4.38 10.55 1.67
CA PHE A 32 -4.42 9.60 2.78
C PHE A 32 -4.41 10.26 4.15
N ILE A 33 -4.73 11.56 4.24
CA ILE A 33 -4.68 12.34 5.49
C ILE A 33 -5.61 11.82 6.61
N SER A 34 -6.58 10.97 6.26
CA SER A 34 -7.43 10.26 7.22
C SER A 34 -6.72 9.09 7.90
N VAL A 35 -5.62 8.57 7.33
CA VAL A 35 -4.85 7.43 7.84
C VAL A 35 -3.91 7.90 8.93
N LYS A 36 -4.08 7.37 10.13
CA LYS A 36 -3.23 7.61 11.30
C LYS A 36 -1.97 6.75 11.29
N ARG A 37 -2.14 5.46 11.00
CA ARG A 37 -1.06 4.49 10.91
C ARG A 37 -1.51 3.23 10.17
N ILE A 38 -0.54 2.52 9.62
CA ILE A 38 -0.73 1.25 8.91
C ILE A 38 0.11 0.20 9.62
N GLU A 39 -0.50 -0.93 9.98
CA GLU A 39 0.17 -2.06 10.61
C GLU A 39 0.04 -3.32 9.76
N VAL A 40 1.08 -4.16 9.81
CA VAL A 40 1.05 -5.53 9.29
C VAL A 40 0.67 -6.44 10.46
N THR A 41 -0.62 -6.77 10.56
CA THR A 41 -1.13 -7.65 11.64
C THR A 41 -1.03 -9.13 11.28
N HIS A 42 -0.90 -9.44 9.99
CA HIS A 42 -0.72 -10.79 9.47
C HIS A 42 0.15 -10.76 8.20
N PRO A 43 0.90 -11.82 7.85
CA PRO A 43 1.73 -11.89 6.63
C PRO A 43 1.04 -11.53 5.31
N GLN A 44 -0.29 -11.53 5.27
CA GLN A 44 -1.12 -11.22 4.10
C GLN A 44 -2.20 -10.15 4.39
N CYS A 45 -2.10 -9.44 5.52
CA CYS A 45 -3.09 -8.44 5.91
C CYS A 45 -2.43 -7.14 6.33
N LEU A 46 -3.05 -6.03 5.90
CA LEU A 46 -2.73 -4.68 6.35
C LEU A 46 -3.93 -4.12 7.09
N THR A 47 -3.68 -3.51 8.25
CA THR A 47 -4.71 -2.85 9.05
C THR A 47 -4.46 -1.34 9.03
N PHE A 48 -5.47 -0.60 8.58
CA PHE A 48 -5.47 0.85 8.54
C PHE A 48 -6.20 1.40 9.76
N PHE A 49 -5.52 2.24 10.52
CA PHE A 49 -6.13 3.00 11.62
C PHE A 49 -6.37 4.41 11.14
N LEU A 50 -7.59 4.92 11.33
CA LEU A 50 -7.98 6.22 10.81
C LEU A 50 -8.14 7.24 11.94
N HIS A 51 -7.82 8.49 11.65
CA HIS A 51 -8.16 9.64 12.49
C HIS A 51 -9.67 9.93 12.49
N ARG A 52 -10.31 9.69 11.34
CA ARG A 52 -11.74 9.92 11.09
C ARG A 52 -12.28 8.89 10.09
N PRO A 53 -13.58 8.58 10.10
CA PRO A 53 -14.17 7.68 9.10
C PRO A 53 -13.88 8.16 7.68
N ASP A 54 -13.47 7.23 6.81
CA ASP A 54 -13.17 7.51 5.40
C ASP A 54 -13.65 6.37 4.51
N TYR A 55 -14.89 6.49 4.05
CA TYR A 55 -15.55 5.48 3.21
C TYR A 55 -14.95 5.36 1.81
N TRP A 56 -14.17 6.35 1.38
CA TRP A 56 -13.54 6.40 0.06
C TRP A 56 -12.09 5.90 0.06
N LEU A 57 -11.52 5.61 1.24
CA LEU A 57 -10.14 5.16 1.36
C LEU A 57 -9.84 3.94 0.50
N ALA A 58 -10.71 2.92 0.55
CA ALA A 58 -10.55 1.70 -0.23
C ALA A 58 -10.56 1.97 -1.75
N HIS A 59 -11.44 2.87 -2.21
CA HIS A 59 -11.49 3.27 -3.61
C HIS A 59 -10.22 4.02 -4.01
N ARG A 60 -9.72 4.94 -3.17
CA ARG A 60 -8.47 5.66 -3.44
C ARG A 60 -7.27 4.72 -3.47
N LEU A 61 -7.22 3.71 -2.60
CA LEU A 61 -6.21 2.64 -2.63
C LEU A 61 -6.29 1.75 -3.87
N ALA A 62 -7.50 1.53 -4.42
CA ALA A 62 -7.68 0.78 -5.65
C ALA A 62 -7.42 1.61 -6.93
N SER A 63 -7.30 2.93 -6.79
CA SER A 63 -7.08 3.85 -7.92
C SER A 63 -5.60 3.90 -8.33
N TYR A 64 -5.34 4.38 -9.56
CA TYR A 64 -4.02 4.36 -10.23
C TYR A 64 -2.84 4.93 -9.40
N CYS A 65 -3.11 5.83 -8.46
CA CYS A 65 -2.09 6.45 -7.61
C CYS A 65 -1.41 5.48 -6.63
N SER A 66 -2.00 4.32 -6.37
CA SER A 66 -1.51 3.34 -5.40
C SER A 66 -1.06 2.03 -6.06
N HIS A 67 -0.43 2.14 -7.24
CA HIS A 67 0.22 0.99 -7.86
C HIS A 67 1.34 0.46 -6.94
N LEU A 68 1.08 -0.68 -6.30
CA LEU A 68 2.01 -1.31 -5.36
C LEU A 68 3.05 -2.11 -6.16
N ALA A 69 4.04 -1.39 -6.71
CA ALA A 69 5.22 -2.02 -7.31
C ALA A 69 6.13 -2.62 -6.23
N HIS A 70 7.00 -3.56 -6.64
CA HIS A 70 7.95 -4.18 -5.75
C HIS A 70 8.84 -3.10 -5.09
N PRO A 71 9.00 -3.10 -3.75
CA PRO A 71 9.67 -2.02 -3.03
C PRO A 71 11.14 -1.84 -3.44
N GLN A 72 11.82 -2.92 -3.84
CA GLN A 72 13.21 -2.89 -4.31
C GLN A 72 13.32 -2.81 -5.84
N PHE A 73 12.25 -3.14 -6.58
CA PHE A 73 12.24 -3.19 -8.03
C PHE A 73 11.01 -2.46 -8.57
N PRO A 74 11.03 -1.12 -8.65
CA PRO A 74 9.84 -0.31 -8.95
C PRO A 74 9.20 -0.59 -10.33
N LEU A 75 9.94 -1.23 -11.23
CA LEU A 75 9.46 -1.66 -12.55
C LEU A 75 8.75 -3.03 -12.51
N ILE A 76 8.82 -3.74 -11.40
CA ILE A 76 8.24 -5.08 -11.22
C ILE A 76 6.88 -4.92 -10.54
N GLY A 77 5.84 -5.16 -11.32
CA GLY A 77 4.47 -5.23 -10.83
C GLY A 77 4.09 -6.62 -10.31
N THR A 78 2.86 -6.70 -9.84
CA THR A 78 2.15 -7.93 -9.49
C THR A 78 0.80 -7.85 -10.18
N GLY A 79 0.38 -8.95 -10.83
CA GLY A 79 -0.76 -8.99 -11.75
C GLY A 79 -0.80 -10.32 -12.46
#